data_AF-A0A7X0BZ89-F1
#
_entry.id   AF-A0A7X0BZ89-F1
#
_cell.length_a   1.000
_cell.length_b   1.000
_cell.length_c   1.000
_cell.angle_alpha   90.00
_cell.angle_beta   90.00
_cell.angle_gamma   90.00
#
_symmetry.space_group_name_H-M   'P 1'
#
loop_
_entity.id
_entity.type
_entity.pdbx_description
1 polymer ?
#
loop_
_entity_poly.entity_id
_entity_poly.type
_entity_poly.pdbx_seq_one_letter_code
_entity_poly.pdbx_strand_id
1 'polypeptide(L)'
;MSTWDFRVTLNRAPTDQEADLLYEAGLDDCAVAGGPDGSTFLMCDREAGSLLEAIMSVLVEIRSVDGLWAISVDHDDAVTLGDAARRHGGRTQASLRQLASGQRGPGGFPPPLVEADNISVYSWGEISTWLRTAMGDDIPEVNRDIALADAAVKLACRARATHRETQVRRLLEVA
;
A
#
# COMPACT_ATOMS: atom_id res chain seq x y z
N MET A 1 19.64 9.11 6.65
CA MET A 1 18.64 8.81 5.59
C MET A 1 18.52 7.31 5.53
N SER A 2 17.30 6.83 5.29
CA SER A 2 17.00 5.39 5.16
C SER A 2 16.51 5.14 3.74
N THR A 3 16.80 3.95 3.23
CA THR A 3 16.20 3.44 1.99
C THR A 3 14.84 2.84 2.33
N TRP A 4 13.81 3.20 1.57
CA TRP A 4 12.45 2.78 1.75
C TRP A 4 11.96 2.02 0.53
N ASP A 5 11.49 0.79 0.74
CA ASP A 5 10.90 -0.02 -0.31
C ASP A 5 9.37 0.07 -0.30
N PHE A 6 8.80 0.34 -1.47
CA PHE A 6 7.35 0.40 -1.66
C PHE A 6 6.97 0.23 -3.14
N ARG A 7 5.70 -0.05 -3.35
CA ARG A 7 5.08 -0.19 -4.66
C ARG A 7 4.13 0.96 -4.93
N VAL A 8 4.16 1.48 -6.16
CA VAL A 8 3.20 2.46 -6.66
C VAL A 8 2.53 1.93 -7.92
N THR A 9 1.24 1.64 -7.86
CA THR A 9 0.49 1.17 -9.04
C THR A 9 0.09 2.34 -9.91
N LEU A 10 0.38 2.25 -11.21
CA LEU A 10 0.03 3.27 -12.20
C LEU A 10 -1.38 3.05 -12.74
N ASN A 11 -1.98 4.12 -13.25
CA ASN A 11 -3.29 4.10 -13.92
C ASN A 11 -3.32 3.25 -15.19
N ARG A 12 -2.16 3.04 -15.81
CA ARG A 12 -1.93 2.18 -16.99
C ARG A 12 -0.44 1.87 -17.12
N ALA A 13 -0.11 0.94 -18.00
CA ALA A 13 1.27 0.73 -18.42
C ALA A 13 1.83 2.00 -19.11
N PRO A 14 3.07 2.41 -18.78
CA PRO A 14 3.77 3.43 -19.55
C PRO A 14 4.21 2.86 -20.89
N THR A 15 4.27 3.70 -21.91
CA THR A 15 4.99 3.41 -23.16
C THR A 15 6.50 3.46 -22.92
N ASP A 16 7.29 2.91 -23.85
CA ASP A 16 8.76 2.95 -23.75
C ASP A 16 9.28 4.40 -23.58
N GLN A 17 8.74 5.35 -24.36
CA GLN A 17 9.11 6.76 -24.25
C GLN A 17 8.73 7.36 -22.88
N GLU A 18 7.57 6.98 -22.32
CA GLU A 18 7.18 7.44 -20.98
C GLU A 18 8.03 6.80 -19.89
N ALA A 19 8.50 5.57 -20.07
CA ALA A 19 9.43 4.91 -19.15
C ALA A 19 10.78 5.64 -19.11
N ASP A 20 11.30 6.06 -20.27
CA ASP A 20 12.50 6.90 -20.35
C ASP A 20 12.29 8.25 -19.64
N LEU A 21 11.14 8.89 -19.84
CA LEU A 21 10.79 10.14 -19.15
C LEU A 21 10.68 9.98 -17.62
N LEU A 22 10.14 8.86 -17.14
CA LEU A 22 10.10 8.56 -15.70
C LEU A 22 11.51 8.39 -15.14
N TYR A 23 12.39 7.68 -15.86
CA TYR A 23 13.79 7.53 -15.50
C TYR A 23 14.50 8.89 -15.41
N GLU A 24 14.35 9.74 -16.43
CA GLU A 24 14.91 11.10 -16.45
C GLU A 24 14.31 12.02 -15.38
N ALA A 25 13.07 11.77 -14.95
CA ALA A 25 12.41 12.50 -13.87
C ALA A 25 12.95 12.14 -12.48
N GLY A 26 13.87 11.17 -12.37
CA GLY A 26 14.48 10.76 -11.11
C GLY A 26 13.88 9.50 -10.50
N LEU A 27 13.16 8.68 -11.29
CA LEU A 27 12.69 7.34 -10.91
C LEU A 27 13.67 6.25 -11.37
N ASP A 28 14.98 6.54 -11.39
CA ASP A 28 16.04 5.60 -11.76
C ASP A 28 16.25 4.48 -10.72
N ASP A 29 15.70 4.67 -9.52
CA ASP A 29 15.61 3.71 -8.42
C ASP A 29 14.29 2.92 -8.40
N CYS A 30 13.45 3.06 -9.44
CA CYS A 30 12.19 2.36 -9.56
C CYS A 30 12.18 1.42 -10.78
N ALA A 31 11.80 0.16 -10.56
CA ALA A 31 11.60 -0.81 -11.63
C ALA A 31 10.13 -0.92 -12.02
N VAL A 32 9.82 -0.88 -13.32
CA VAL A 32 8.46 -1.15 -13.85
C VAL A 32 8.21 -2.66 -13.85
N ALA A 33 7.09 -3.10 -13.27
CA ALA A 33 6.65 -4.49 -13.25
C ALA A 33 5.16 -4.62 -13.53
N GLY A 34 4.75 -5.81 -13.99
CA GLY A 34 3.36 -6.16 -14.29
C GLY A 34 2.76 -7.11 -13.26
N GLY A 35 1.51 -6.87 -12.87
CA GLY A 35 0.73 -7.74 -12.01
C GLY A 35 0.01 -8.87 -12.77
N PRO A 36 -0.39 -9.96 -12.09
CA PRO A 36 -1.15 -11.06 -12.70
C PRO A 36 -2.51 -10.64 -13.27
N ASP A 37 -3.07 -9.53 -12.76
CA ASP A 37 -4.32 -8.91 -13.18
C ASP A 37 -4.16 -7.93 -14.35
N GLY A 38 -2.95 -7.81 -14.90
CA GLY A 38 -2.63 -6.85 -15.96
C GLY A 38 -2.37 -5.43 -15.46
N SER A 39 -2.32 -5.21 -14.13
CA SER A 39 -1.88 -3.94 -13.56
C SER A 39 -0.40 -3.68 -13.84
N THR A 40 0.01 -2.42 -13.80
CA THR A 40 1.42 -2.02 -13.89
C THR A 40 1.78 -1.19 -12.69
N PHE A 41 2.92 -1.48 -12.09
CA PHE A 41 3.39 -0.80 -10.90
C PHE A 41 4.89 -0.57 -10.94
N LEU A 42 5.32 0.43 -10.18
CA LEU A 42 6.72 0.70 -9.90
C LEU A 42 7.08 0.03 -8.57
N MET A 43 8.21 -0.67 -8.52
CA MET A 43 8.85 -1.10 -7.27
C MET A 43 10.04 -0.17 -7.04
N CYS A 44 10.00 0.60 -5.96
CA CYS A 44 10.99 1.66 -5.70
C CYS A 44 11.80 1.35 -4.45
N ASP A 45 13.08 1.71 -4.48
CA ASP A 45 14.01 1.65 -3.35
C ASP A 45 14.57 3.06 -3.07
N ARG A 46 13.74 3.94 -2.49
CA ARG A 46 14.00 5.39 -2.42
C ARG A 46 14.66 5.81 -1.12
N GLU A 47 15.75 6.56 -1.21
CA GLU A 47 16.37 7.20 -0.04
C GLU A 47 15.62 8.49 0.36
N ALA A 48 15.21 8.58 1.63
CA ALA A 48 14.56 9.79 2.17
C ALA A 48 14.70 9.92 3.70
N GLY A 49 14.20 11.03 4.24
CA GLY A 49 14.09 11.26 5.69
C GLY A 49 12.95 10.49 6.34
N SER A 50 11.88 10.20 5.59
CA SER A 50 10.74 9.38 6.01
C SER A 50 10.10 8.64 4.83
N LEU A 51 9.27 7.63 5.12
CA LEU A 51 8.54 6.88 4.09
C LEU A 51 7.51 7.77 3.36
N LEU A 52 6.83 8.67 4.06
CA LEU A 52 5.93 9.65 3.40
C LEU A 52 6.69 10.58 2.46
N GLU A 53 7.89 11.04 2.82
CA GLU A 53 8.72 11.86 1.93
C GLU A 53 9.15 11.07 0.69
N ALA A 54 9.57 9.81 0.86
CA ALA A 54 9.95 8.93 -0.25
C ALA A 54 8.78 8.68 -1.21
N ILE A 55 7.59 8.37 -0.67
CA ILE A 55 6.40 8.17 -1.49
C ILE A 55 6.01 9.47 -2.19
N MET A 56 6.03 10.60 -1.48
CA MET A 56 5.67 11.90 -2.04
C MET A 56 6.57 12.30 -3.21
N SER A 57 7.90 12.09 -3.12
CA SER A 57 8.81 12.40 -4.24
C SER A 57 8.46 11.55 -5.46
N VAL A 58 8.29 10.24 -5.29
CA VAL A 58 7.88 9.34 -6.38
C VAL A 58 6.55 9.76 -7.00
N LEU A 59 5.55 10.13 -6.20
CA LEU A 59 4.26 10.60 -6.71
C LEU A 59 4.37 11.90 -7.51
N VAL A 60 5.28 12.81 -7.16
CA VAL A 60 5.55 14.06 -7.89
C VAL A 60 6.26 13.76 -9.22
N GLU A 61 7.24 12.87 -9.21
CA GLU A 61 8.00 12.47 -10.41
C GLU A 61 7.11 11.71 -11.41
N ILE A 62 6.21 10.84 -10.94
CA ILE A 62 5.20 10.22 -11.81
C ILE A 62 4.31 11.29 -12.48
N ARG A 63 3.97 12.36 -11.74
CA ARG A 63 3.09 13.44 -12.23
C ARG A 63 3.76 14.38 -13.24
N SER A 64 5.08 14.39 -13.35
CA SER A 64 5.75 15.19 -14.38
C SER A 64 5.64 14.57 -15.77
N VAL A 65 5.24 13.30 -15.88
CA VAL A 65 4.94 12.65 -17.15
C VAL A 65 3.45 12.73 -17.44
N ASP A 66 3.09 13.42 -18.53
CA ASP A 66 1.70 13.67 -18.89
C ASP A 66 0.91 12.36 -19.09
N GLY A 67 -0.28 12.30 -18.47
CA GLY A 67 -1.18 11.16 -18.61
C GLY A 67 -0.87 9.96 -17.71
N LEU A 68 0.19 10.02 -16.90
CA LEU A 68 0.49 9.03 -15.86
C LEU A 68 0.10 9.51 -14.48
N TRP A 69 -0.37 8.57 -13.65
CA TRP A 69 -0.56 8.80 -12.23
C TRP A 69 -0.66 7.52 -11.42
N ALA A 70 -0.29 7.63 -10.15
CA ALA A 70 -0.54 6.60 -9.16
C ALA A 70 -2.04 6.43 -8.85
N ILE A 71 -2.48 5.18 -8.73
CA ILE A 71 -3.82 4.77 -8.30
C ILE A 71 -3.83 4.04 -6.94
N SER A 72 -2.69 3.50 -6.52
CA SER A 72 -2.47 2.97 -5.18
C SER A 72 -1.00 3.09 -4.79
N VAL A 73 -0.76 3.06 -3.49
CA VAL A 73 0.57 2.82 -2.92
C VAL A 73 0.43 1.60 -2.01
N ASP A 74 1.37 0.68 -2.07
CA ASP A 74 1.35 -0.47 -1.17
C ASP A 74 2.76 -0.94 -0.82
N HIS A 75 2.82 -1.83 0.15
CA HIS A 75 4.03 -2.55 0.55
C HIS A 75 3.88 -4.04 0.27
N ASP A 76 3.26 -4.40 -0.86
CA ASP A 76 2.81 -5.78 -1.08
C ASP A 76 2.07 -6.32 0.17
N ASP A 77 1.22 -5.47 0.74
CA ASP A 77 0.72 -5.61 2.11
C ASP A 77 -0.61 -6.37 2.15
N ALA A 78 -1.16 -6.68 0.98
CA ALA A 78 -2.33 -7.51 0.79
C ALA A 78 -1.95 -8.99 0.98
N VAL A 79 -2.45 -9.58 2.07
CA VAL A 79 -2.12 -10.95 2.45
C VAL A 79 -3.37 -11.77 2.69
N THR A 80 -3.36 -13.03 2.25
CA THR A 80 -4.26 -14.01 2.86
C THR A 80 -3.78 -14.31 4.28
N LEU A 81 -4.63 -14.91 5.12
CA LEU A 81 -4.18 -15.41 6.43
C LEU A 81 -3.05 -16.44 6.32
N GLY A 82 -2.94 -17.14 5.17
CA GLY A 82 -1.83 -18.04 4.91
C GLY A 82 -0.51 -17.30 4.69
N ASP A 83 -0.55 -16.21 3.92
CA ASP A 83 0.62 -15.37 3.66
C ASP A 83 1.05 -14.63 4.93
N ALA A 84 0.08 -14.09 5.69
CA ALA A 84 0.31 -13.46 6.99
C ALA A 84 0.98 -14.40 8.00
N ALA A 85 0.54 -15.67 8.06
CA ALA A 85 1.15 -16.69 8.89
C ALA A 85 2.62 -16.95 8.50
N ARG A 86 2.90 -17.02 7.18
CA ARG A 86 4.28 -17.16 6.68
C ARG A 86 5.13 -15.95 7.00
N ARG A 87 4.61 -14.72 6.79
CA ARG A 87 5.29 -13.45 7.12
C ARG A 87 5.59 -13.34 8.62
N HIS A 88 4.67 -13.79 9.48
CA HIS A 88 4.91 -13.85 10.93
C HIS A 88 6.00 -14.86 11.31
N GLY A 89 6.08 -16.02 10.64
CA GLY A 89 7.06 -17.07 10.93
C GLY A 89 6.82 -17.89 12.22
N GLY A 90 5.86 -17.48 13.07
CA GLY A 90 5.56 -18.12 14.36
C GLY A 90 4.10 -18.52 14.56
N ARG A 91 3.20 -18.09 13.65
CA ARG A 91 1.77 -18.45 13.67
C ARG A 91 1.40 -19.29 12.47
N THR A 92 0.31 -20.05 12.60
CA THR A 92 -0.28 -20.82 11.51
C THR A 92 -1.51 -20.11 10.94
N GLN A 93 -1.86 -20.40 9.68
CA GLN A 93 -3.09 -19.91 9.06
C GLN A 93 -4.33 -20.25 9.89
N ALA A 94 -4.39 -21.47 10.45
CA ALA A 94 -5.49 -21.90 11.31
C ALA A 94 -5.58 -21.04 12.59
N SER A 95 -4.44 -20.71 13.21
CA SER A 95 -4.42 -19.79 14.36
C SER A 95 -4.96 -18.42 13.99
N LEU A 96 -4.54 -17.84 12.87
CA LEU A 96 -5.01 -16.51 12.45
C LEU A 96 -6.51 -16.55 12.10
N ARG A 97 -7.01 -17.63 11.50
CA ARG A 97 -8.45 -17.80 11.21
C ARG A 97 -9.30 -17.85 12.48
N GLN A 98 -8.81 -18.47 13.55
CA GLN A 98 -9.52 -18.49 14.84
C GLN A 98 -9.58 -17.10 15.49
N LEU A 99 -8.55 -16.28 15.31
CA LEU A 99 -8.53 -14.89 15.78
C LEU A 99 -9.49 -14.03 14.94
N ALA A 100 -9.42 -14.15 13.62
CA ALA A 100 -10.29 -13.43 12.68
C ALA A 100 -11.79 -13.74 12.88
N SER A 101 -12.13 -15.00 13.16
CA SER A 101 -13.52 -15.42 13.42
C SER A 101 -14.00 -15.16 14.86
N GLY A 102 -13.15 -14.59 15.72
CA GLY A 102 -13.48 -14.34 17.13
C GLY A 102 -13.59 -15.61 17.99
N GLN A 103 -13.21 -16.77 17.45
CA GLN A 103 -13.16 -18.03 18.21
C GLN A 103 -12.07 -18.02 19.29
N ARG A 104 -11.05 -17.15 19.15
CA ARG A 104 -9.95 -17.00 20.09
C ARG A 104 -9.49 -15.55 20.20
N GLY A 105 -8.85 -15.22 21.31
CA GLY A 105 -8.23 -13.91 21.55
C GLY A 105 -9.23 -12.88 22.07
N PRO A 106 -8.81 -11.62 22.22
CA PRO A 106 -9.63 -10.55 22.78
C PRO A 106 -10.70 -10.01 21.82
N GLY A 107 -10.77 -10.52 20.58
CA GLY A 107 -11.61 -9.97 19.52
C GLY A 107 -11.00 -8.71 18.89
N GLY A 108 -11.73 -8.11 17.94
CA GLY A 108 -11.27 -6.91 17.23
C GLY A 108 -10.13 -7.16 16.24
N PHE A 109 -9.96 -8.40 15.77
CA PHE A 109 -9.05 -8.71 14.67
C PHE A 109 -9.44 -7.87 13.43
N PRO A 110 -8.48 -7.28 12.69
CA PRO A 110 -8.78 -6.42 11.55
C PRO A 110 -9.68 -7.10 10.51
N PRO A 111 -10.70 -6.40 9.98
CA PRO A 111 -11.54 -6.94 8.93
C PRO A 111 -10.74 -7.13 7.63
N PRO A 112 -11.19 -8.03 6.75
CA PRO A 112 -10.60 -8.19 5.43
C PRO A 112 -10.80 -6.93 4.58
N LEU A 113 -9.79 -6.57 3.79
CA LEU A 113 -9.87 -5.56 2.72
C LEU A 113 -10.78 -6.03 1.57
N VAL A 114 -10.72 -7.33 1.28
CA VAL A 114 -11.55 -8.00 0.27
C VAL A 114 -12.05 -9.30 0.85
N GLU A 115 -13.36 -9.48 0.83
CA GLU A 115 -14.05 -10.72 1.21
C GLU A 115 -14.78 -11.27 -0.02
N ALA A 116 -14.41 -12.46 -0.47
CA ALA A 116 -15.06 -13.19 -1.55
C ALA A 116 -15.29 -14.66 -1.14
N ASP A 117 -16.13 -15.39 -1.88
CA ASP A 117 -16.65 -16.72 -1.50
C ASP A 117 -15.60 -17.72 -0.98
N ASN A 118 -14.35 -17.64 -1.46
CA ASN A 118 -13.27 -18.55 -1.05
C ASN A 118 -11.96 -17.85 -0.63
N ILE A 119 -11.90 -16.52 -0.67
CA ILE A 119 -10.68 -15.77 -0.39
C ILE A 119 -11.02 -14.53 0.43
N SER A 120 -10.32 -14.40 1.55
CA SER A 120 -10.26 -13.20 2.37
C SER A 120 -8.85 -12.62 2.28
N VAL A 121 -8.74 -11.37 1.85
CA VAL A 121 -7.49 -10.61 1.77
C VAL A 121 -7.50 -9.54 2.86
N TYR A 122 -6.41 -9.41 3.58
CA TYR A 122 -6.24 -8.52 4.73
C TYR A 122 -5.06 -7.58 4.50
N SER A 123 -5.02 -6.47 5.25
CA SER A 123 -3.80 -5.67 5.38
C SER A 123 -2.85 -6.33 6.39
N TRP A 124 -1.62 -6.63 5.96
CA TRP A 124 -0.57 -7.10 6.86
C TRP A 124 -0.19 -6.04 7.88
N GLY A 125 -0.11 -4.75 7.51
CA GLY A 125 0.11 -3.66 8.45
C GLY A 125 -0.92 -3.60 9.58
N GLU A 126 -2.21 -3.79 9.28
CA GLU A 126 -3.25 -3.85 10.31
C GLU A 126 -3.14 -5.12 11.17
N ILE A 127 -2.98 -6.29 10.54
CA ILE A 127 -2.84 -7.58 11.26
C ILE A 127 -1.62 -7.55 12.19
N SER A 128 -0.46 -7.15 11.69
CA SER A 128 0.79 -7.12 12.45
C SER A 128 0.73 -6.13 13.63
N THR A 129 0.10 -4.97 13.43
CA THR A 129 -0.16 -4.00 14.50
C THR A 129 -1.06 -4.60 15.57
N TRP A 130 -2.17 -5.25 15.17
CA TRP A 130 -3.09 -5.88 16.12
C TRP A 130 -2.42 -7.03 16.88
N LEU A 131 -1.69 -7.91 16.19
CA LEU A 131 -0.99 -9.03 16.80
C LEU A 131 0.05 -8.55 17.84
N ARG A 132 0.78 -7.47 17.56
CA ARG A 132 1.69 -6.90 18.54
C ARG A 132 0.97 -6.32 19.75
N THR A 133 -0.03 -5.46 19.50
CA THR A 133 -0.68 -4.68 20.57
C THR A 133 -1.65 -5.51 21.41
N ALA A 134 -2.40 -6.41 20.80
CA ALA A 134 -3.44 -7.22 21.44
C ALA A 134 -2.94 -8.61 21.87
N MET A 135 -1.96 -9.18 21.17
CA MET A 135 -1.43 -10.52 21.48
C MET A 135 -0.01 -10.51 22.06
N GLY A 136 0.70 -9.37 22.00
CA GLY A 136 2.08 -9.26 22.48
C GLY A 136 3.10 -9.97 21.57
N ASP A 137 2.74 -10.21 20.30
CA ASP A 137 3.65 -10.88 19.36
C ASP A 137 4.83 -9.97 18.99
N ASP A 138 6.03 -10.55 18.94
CA ASP A 138 7.26 -9.86 18.51
C ASP A 138 7.30 -9.76 16.98
N ILE A 139 6.65 -8.73 16.45
CA ILE A 139 6.57 -8.42 15.02
C ILE A 139 7.18 -7.03 14.81
N PRO A 140 8.11 -6.83 13.86
CA PRO A 140 8.67 -5.50 13.55
C PRO A 140 7.61 -4.47 13.19
N GLU A 141 7.79 -3.19 13.56
CA GLU A 141 6.87 -2.10 13.21
C GLU A 141 6.70 -1.95 11.71
N VAL A 142 5.47 -2.15 11.24
CA VAL A 142 5.09 -1.80 9.88
C VAL A 142 4.80 -0.31 9.90
N ASN A 143 5.47 0.43 9.03
CA ASN A 143 5.30 1.86 8.95
C ASN A 143 3.89 2.20 8.43
N ARG A 144 3.07 2.86 9.27
CA ARG A 144 1.68 3.25 8.96
C ARG A 144 1.58 4.29 7.85
N ASP A 145 2.69 4.93 7.50
CA ASP A 145 2.81 5.91 6.43
C ASP A 145 2.30 5.37 5.09
N ILE A 146 2.46 4.07 4.81
CA ILE A 146 1.96 3.48 3.56
C ILE A 146 0.43 3.47 3.51
N ALA A 147 -0.24 3.10 4.60
CA ALA A 147 -1.70 3.12 4.65
C ALA A 147 -2.25 4.55 4.50
N LEU A 148 -1.57 5.54 5.10
CA LEU A 148 -1.91 6.96 4.94
C LEU A 148 -1.73 7.44 3.50
N ALA A 149 -0.58 7.12 2.89
CA ALA A 149 -0.29 7.50 1.51
C ALA A 149 -1.27 6.86 0.52
N ASP A 150 -1.57 5.57 0.67
CA ASP A 150 -2.52 4.87 -0.18
C ASP A 150 -3.94 5.45 -0.06
N ALA A 151 -4.40 5.71 1.17
CA ALA A 151 -5.68 6.35 1.40
C ALA A 151 -5.75 7.74 0.73
N ALA A 152 -4.68 8.53 0.81
CA ALA A 152 -4.57 9.83 0.15
C ALA A 152 -4.63 9.71 -1.39
N VAL A 153 -3.90 8.74 -1.97
CA VAL A 153 -3.92 8.48 -3.42
C VAL A 153 -5.31 8.05 -3.89
N LYS A 154 -5.93 7.09 -3.21
CA LYS A 154 -7.29 6.61 -3.53
C LYS A 154 -8.33 7.71 -3.41
N LEU A 155 -8.24 8.55 -2.38
CA LEU A 155 -9.12 9.71 -2.22
C LEU A 155 -8.93 10.71 -3.37
N ALA A 156 -7.69 11.00 -3.76
CA ALA A 156 -7.40 11.87 -4.89
C ALA A 156 -7.95 11.32 -6.22
N CYS A 157 -7.86 10.00 -6.45
CA CYS A 157 -8.46 9.34 -7.61
C CYS A 157 -9.99 9.49 -7.65
N ARG A 158 -10.67 9.23 -6.52
CA ARG A 158 -12.13 9.40 -6.40
C ARG A 158 -12.56 10.86 -6.58
N ALA A 159 -11.78 11.80 -6.03
CA ALA A 159 -12.03 13.22 -6.19
C ALA A 159 -11.93 13.64 -7.67
N ARG A 160 -10.91 13.16 -8.39
CA ARG A 160 -10.77 13.43 -9.84
C ARG A 160 -11.89 12.83 -10.67
N ALA A 161 -12.26 11.59 -10.41
CA ALA A 161 -13.35 10.91 -11.12
C ALA A 161 -14.71 11.62 -10.96
N THR A 162 -14.86 12.43 -9.91
CA THR A 162 -16.10 13.18 -9.61
C THR A 162 -15.95 14.70 -9.81
N HIS A 163 -14.77 15.17 -10.24
CA HIS A 163 -14.43 16.60 -10.34
C HIS A 163 -14.64 17.38 -9.02
N ARG A 164 -14.24 16.78 -7.89
CA ARG A 164 -14.41 17.31 -6.51
C ARG A 164 -13.10 17.60 -5.79
N GLU A 165 -11.98 17.73 -6.49
CA GLU A 165 -10.64 17.87 -5.91
C GLU A 165 -10.55 19.06 -4.93
N THR A 166 -11.16 20.19 -5.28
CA THR A 166 -11.17 21.40 -4.45
C THR A 166 -11.93 21.19 -3.14
N GLN A 167 -13.09 20.51 -3.17
CA GLN A 167 -13.89 20.23 -1.96
C GLN A 167 -13.16 19.25 -1.05
N VAL A 168 -12.56 18.20 -1.63
CA VAL A 168 -11.81 17.20 -0.87
C VAL A 168 -10.59 17.82 -0.20
N ARG A 169 -9.85 18.70 -0.88
CA ARG A 169 -8.74 19.45 -0.27
C ARG A 169 -9.18 20.25 0.94
N ARG A 170 -10.30 20.97 0.84
CA ARG A 170 -10.86 21.74 1.96
C ARG A 170 -11.30 20.86 3.12
N LEU A 171 -11.82 19.66 2.85
CA LEU A 171 -12.20 18.71 3.91
C LEU A 171 -10.97 18.23 4.70
N LEU A 172 -9.85 17.96 4.01
CA LEU A 172 -8.60 17.53 4.67
C LEU A 172 -7.98 18.63 5.55
N GLU A 173 -8.26 19.91 5.29
CA GLU A 173 -7.77 21.03 6.11
C GLU A 173 -8.55 21.19 7.43
N VAL A 174 -9.75 20.61 7.54
CA VAL A 174 -10.67 20.84 8.69
C VAL A 174 -11.05 19.59 9.47
N ALA A 175 -10.75 18.39 8.95
CA ALA A 175 -11.02 17.11 9.59
C ALA A 175 -9.91 16.74 10.60
#